data_AF-A0A662XY44-F1
#
_entry.id   AF-A0A662XY44-F1
#
_cell.length_a   1.000
_cell.length_b   1.000
_cell.length_c   1.000
_cell.angle_alpha   90.00
_cell.angle_beta   90.00
_cell.angle_gamma   90.00
#
_symmetry.space_group_name_H-M   'P 1'
#
loop_
_entity.id
_entity.type
_entity.pdbx_description
1 polymer ?
#
loop_
_entity_poly.entity_id
_entity_poly.type
_entity_poly.pdbx_seq_one_letter_code
_entity_poly.pdbx_strand_id
1 'polypeptide(L)'
;MLSRVAAHVLCGHVREYRPLLAKLSTDRCRQLAETFDARRLNTLDPAVDVLNPKPWFQFRTQTNAVRQTQSLQALDGFDHTRTWACDENVHGSKREAFDTKAQRAAELSNITGTINVLKCDASTHADDIDAAAALRNEISSKDKLMFRRMRKYRLYPTAEQRKQLLQFMGTCRYTYNLAVAHFRATNVSKATTLRDLYVTELSKKERVYPEGIGPPPKWAYDTPKNFRYNALRKFETNVKSAFSNKANGNISNFNIQFKSRKKDGRFFPICEDASTAKITYRDGESRAMLSITKMKNIPIQCDPGLEISNEIQITNTNGLWYAVIPQFVRPSNYVNCGRTVALDPGVKAFMTGVDLDGNALHVGRGTR
;
A
#
# COMPACT_ATOMS: atom_id res chain seq x y z
N MET A 1 -5.70 -28.70 1.20
CA MET A 1 -6.00 -27.35 0.65
C MET A 1 -5.87 -26.30 1.73
N LEU A 2 -6.57 -26.44 2.86
CA LEU A 2 -6.45 -25.57 4.03
C LEU A 2 -5.05 -25.56 4.67
N SER A 3 -4.33 -26.68 4.63
CA SER A 3 -2.90 -26.77 4.99
C SER A 3 -1.99 -25.91 4.11
N ARG A 4 -2.29 -25.78 2.82
CA ARG A 4 -1.57 -24.89 1.88
C ARG A 4 -1.93 -23.42 2.10
N VAL A 5 -3.18 -23.12 2.45
CA VAL A 5 -3.61 -21.76 2.86
C VAL A 5 -2.93 -21.34 4.17
N ALA A 6 -2.85 -22.24 5.15
CA ALA A 6 -2.11 -22.02 6.40
C ALA A 6 -0.61 -21.80 6.13
N ALA A 7 0.01 -22.62 5.28
CA ALA A 7 1.40 -22.43 4.85
C ALA A 7 1.60 -21.09 4.11
N HIS A 8 0.64 -20.65 3.28
CA HIS A 8 0.73 -19.36 2.59
C HIS A 8 0.60 -18.15 3.53
N VAL A 9 -0.28 -18.26 4.54
CA VAL A 9 -0.43 -17.24 5.61
C VAL A 9 0.81 -17.18 6.51
N LEU A 10 1.42 -18.33 6.82
CA LEU A 10 2.57 -18.44 7.72
C LEU A 10 3.92 -18.14 7.05
N CYS A 11 4.13 -18.53 5.79
CA CYS A 11 5.43 -18.40 5.11
C CYS A 11 5.59 -17.14 4.26
N GLY A 12 4.51 -16.43 3.91
CA GLY A 12 4.56 -15.42 2.84
C GLY A 12 4.46 -13.95 3.25
N HIS A 13 3.49 -13.58 4.10
CA HIS A 13 2.99 -12.19 4.06
C HIS A 13 2.58 -11.55 5.39
N VAL A 14 2.74 -12.19 6.55
CA VAL A 14 2.37 -11.57 7.84
C VAL A 14 3.61 -11.35 8.71
N ARG A 15 4.43 -10.36 8.34
CA ARG A 15 5.58 -9.88 9.15
C ARG A 15 5.18 -8.92 10.29
N GLU A 16 3.89 -8.71 10.55
CA GLU A 16 3.42 -7.75 11.55
C GLU A 16 2.43 -8.35 12.55
N TYR A 17 2.92 -8.84 13.69
CA TYR A 17 2.10 -9.02 14.89
C TYR A 17 2.89 -8.74 16.19
N ARG A 18 3.14 -7.46 16.49
CA ARG A 18 3.69 -7.05 17.80
C ARG A 18 2.68 -7.03 18.97
N PRO A 19 1.36 -6.84 18.78
CA PRO A 19 0.43 -6.95 19.91
C PRO A 19 0.37 -8.36 20.51
N LEU A 20 0.79 -9.39 19.76
CA LEU A 20 0.87 -10.78 20.20
C LEU A 20 2.23 -11.13 20.82
N LEU A 21 3.35 -10.66 20.27
CA LEU A 21 4.68 -10.90 20.84
C LEU A 21 4.83 -10.35 22.26
N ALA A 22 4.17 -9.24 22.59
CA ALA A 22 4.17 -8.68 23.94
C ALA A 22 3.43 -9.54 24.98
N LYS A 23 2.63 -10.53 24.53
CA LYS A 23 1.90 -11.48 25.39
C LYS A 23 2.55 -12.87 25.42
N LEU A 24 3.63 -13.09 24.67
CA LEU A 24 4.36 -14.36 24.67
C LEU A 24 5.45 -14.32 25.73
N SER A 25 5.57 -15.40 26.51
CA SER A 25 6.68 -15.55 27.45
C SER A 25 8.02 -15.58 26.70
N THR A 26 9.09 -15.20 27.40
CA THR A 26 10.45 -15.15 26.85
C THR A 26 10.86 -16.48 26.20
N ASP A 27 10.43 -17.61 26.78
CA ASP A 27 10.68 -18.95 26.24
C ASP A 27 9.94 -19.24 24.93
N ARG A 28 8.71 -18.74 24.77
CA ARG A 28 7.95 -18.91 23.51
C ARG A 28 8.55 -18.11 22.36
N CYS A 29 9.10 -16.94 22.64
CA CYS A 29 9.83 -16.15 21.65
C CYS A 29 11.12 -16.87 21.21
N ARG A 30 11.83 -17.54 22.14
CA ARG A 30 13.02 -18.34 21.84
C ARG A 30 12.69 -19.56 20.97
N GLN A 31 11.64 -20.31 21.32
CA GLN A 31 11.20 -21.48 20.55
C GLN A 31 10.72 -21.14 19.12
N LEU A 32 10.03 -20.02 18.95
CA LEU A 32 9.65 -19.52 17.62
C LEU A 32 10.88 -19.16 16.78
N ALA A 33 11.90 -18.56 17.38
CA ALA A 33 13.15 -18.27 16.67
C ALA A 33 13.91 -19.56 16.28
N GLU A 34 13.91 -20.57 17.14
CA GLU A 34 14.56 -21.87 16.90
C GLU A 34 13.85 -22.71 15.83
N THR A 35 12.51 -22.68 15.81
CA THR A 35 11.68 -23.46 14.86
C THR A 35 11.74 -22.89 13.44
N PHE A 36 11.97 -21.58 13.31
CA PHE A 36 11.97 -20.86 12.03
C PHE A 36 13.35 -20.35 11.63
N ASP A 37 14.43 -20.83 12.26
CA ASP A 37 15.79 -20.56 11.81
C ASP A 37 16.01 -21.24 10.44
N ALA A 38 16.16 -20.41 9.41
CA ALA A 38 16.20 -20.80 8.01
C ALA A 38 17.33 -21.80 7.68
N ARG A 39 18.31 -21.97 8.57
CA ARG A 39 19.43 -22.91 8.38
C ARG A 39 19.05 -24.38 8.56
N ARG A 40 17.93 -24.70 9.22
CA ARG A 40 17.51 -26.10 9.51
C ARG A 40 16.46 -26.68 8.57
N LEU A 41 15.90 -25.87 7.66
CA LEU A 41 14.83 -26.32 6.74
C LEU A 41 15.29 -27.31 5.66
N ASN A 42 16.59 -27.59 5.54
CA ASN A 42 17.14 -28.53 4.56
C ASN A 42 17.40 -29.94 5.13
N THR A 43 17.16 -30.17 6.42
CA THR A 43 17.36 -31.47 7.06
C THR A 43 16.25 -31.71 8.08
N LEU A 44 15.07 -32.10 7.62
CA LEU A 44 14.00 -32.58 8.49
C LEU A 44 13.82 -34.08 8.24
N ASP A 45 14.58 -34.87 8.99
CA ASP A 45 14.10 -36.17 9.45
C ASP A 45 13.01 -35.94 10.53
N PRO A 46 12.09 -36.90 10.73
CA PRO A 46 10.91 -36.72 11.59
C PRO A 46 11.32 -36.74 13.07
N ALA A 47 11.69 -35.57 13.60
CA ALA A 47 11.94 -35.40 15.03
C ALA A 47 10.61 -35.34 15.78
N VAL A 48 10.45 -36.39 16.59
CA VAL A 48 9.41 -36.71 17.57
C VAL A 48 9.02 -35.52 18.47
N ASP A 49 7.70 -35.44 18.69
CA ASP A 49 6.97 -34.87 19.83
C ASP A 49 7.82 -34.30 20.98
N VAL A 50 8.07 -33.00 20.92
CA VAL A 50 8.40 -32.21 22.11
C VAL A 50 7.59 -30.90 22.04
N LEU A 51 6.57 -30.82 22.92
CA LEU A 51 5.74 -29.65 23.24
C LEU A 51 4.59 -29.37 22.25
N ASN A 52 3.36 -29.65 22.69
CA ASN A 52 2.14 -29.57 21.88
C ASN A 52 1.28 -28.33 22.25
N PRO A 53 1.63 -27.09 21.83
CA PRO A 53 0.71 -25.97 21.94
C PRO A 53 -0.47 -26.21 20.99
N LYS A 54 -1.71 -25.93 21.46
CA LYS A 54 -2.90 -26.04 20.59
C LYS A 54 -2.66 -25.27 19.28
N PRO A 55 -2.85 -25.91 18.11
CA PRO A 55 -2.53 -25.30 16.84
C PRO A 55 -3.37 -24.03 16.64
N TRP A 56 -2.74 -22.97 16.11
CA TRP A 56 -3.40 -21.70 15.76
C TRP A 56 -4.58 -21.87 14.78
N PHE A 57 -4.57 -23.01 14.09
CA PHE A 57 -5.59 -23.46 13.17
C PHE A 57 -6.24 -24.69 13.78
N GLN A 58 -7.55 -24.63 13.97
CA GLN A 58 -8.34 -25.82 14.26
C GLN A 58 -9.14 -26.17 13.02
N PHE A 59 -8.89 -27.36 12.48
CA PHE A 59 -9.72 -27.92 11.42
C PHE A 59 -10.76 -28.85 12.05
N ARG A 60 -12.01 -28.69 11.66
CA ARG A 60 -13.08 -29.61 12.01
C ARG A 60 -13.74 -30.08 10.73
N THR A 61 -13.55 -31.36 10.44
CA THR A 61 -14.35 -32.07 9.44
C THR A 61 -15.64 -32.54 10.10
N GLN A 62 -16.73 -32.56 9.36
CA GLN A 62 -17.88 -33.35 9.80
C GLN A 62 -17.53 -34.82 9.62
N THR A 63 -17.60 -35.61 10.68
CA THR A 63 -17.25 -37.04 10.66
C THR A 63 -18.25 -37.90 9.89
N ASN A 64 -19.42 -37.37 9.50
CA ASN A 64 -20.49 -38.13 8.84
C ASN A 64 -21.28 -37.31 7.79
N ALA A 65 -20.67 -36.32 7.14
CA ALA A 65 -21.37 -35.61 6.06
C ALA A 65 -21.47 -36.51 4.83
N VAL A 66 -22.70 -36.88 4.44
CA VAL A 66 -22.97 -37.41 3.10
C VAL A 66 -22.45 -36.39 2.10
N ARG A 67 -21.52 -36.81 1.23
CA ARG A 67 -20.93 -35.98 0.18
C ARG A 67 -22.04 -35.56 -0.78
N GLN A 68 -22.74 -34.45 -0.48
CA GLN A 68 -23.62 -33.85 -1.46
C GLN A 68 -22.74 -33.08 -2.43
N THR A 69 -22.70 -33.54 -3.68
CA THR A 69 -22.01 -32.86 -4.78
C THR A 69 -22.79 -31.58 -5.14
N GLN A 70 -22.76 -30.58 -4.27
CA GLN A 70 -23.35 -29.27 -4.57
C GLN A 70 -22.34 -28.50 -5.43
N SER A 71 -22.68 -28.29 -6.71
CA SER A 71 -21.87 -27.48 -7.62
C SER A 71 -22.16 -25.99 -7.42
N LEU A 72 -21.24 -25.13 -7.88
CA LEU A 72 -21.44 -23.67 -7.90
C LEU A 72 -22.74 -23.25 -8.64
N GLN A 73 -23.23 -24.06 -9.58
CA GLN A 73 -24.48 -23.80 -10.31
C GLN A 73 -25.71 -23.84 -9.39
N ALA A 74 -25.63 -24.55 -8.26
CA ALA A 74 -26.71 -24.54 -7.26
C ALA A 74 -26.88 -23.17 -6.56
N LEU A 75 -25.93 -22.25 -6.74
CA LEU A 75 -25.98 -20.88 -6.22
C LEU A 75 -26.45 -19.85 -7.26
N ASP A 76 -26.84 -20.27 -8.47
CA ASP A 76 -27.30 -19.37 -9.54
C ASP A 76 -28.64 -18.65 -9.22
N GLY A 77 -29.36 -19.12 -8.19
CA GLY A 77 -30.59 -18.49 -7.69
C GLY A 77 -30.38 -17.26 -6.80
N PHE A 78 -29.14 -16.91 -6.48
CA PHE A 78 -28.82 -15.70 -5.71
C PHE A 78 -28.38 -14.58 -6.66
N ASP A 79 -29.13 -13.48 -6.76
CA ASP A 79 -28.87 -12.39 -7.73
C ASP A 79 -27.44 -11.83 -7.68
N HIS A 80 -26.79 -11.89 -6.52
CA HIS A 80 -25.43 -11.40 -6.33
C HIS A 80 -24.33 -12.38 -6.81
N THR A 81 -24.61 -13.66 -7.00
CA THR A 81 -23.60 -14.66 -7.42
C THR A 81 -23.19 -14.50 -8.88
N ARG A 82 -24.04 -13.88 -9.71
CA ARG A 82 -23.68 -13.48 -11.08
C ARG A 82 -22.50 -12.50 -11.12
N THR A 83 -22.28 -11.73 -10.05
CA THR A 83 -21.12 -10.83 -9.91
C THR A 83 -19.88 -11.53 -9.35
N TRP A 84 -20.01 -12.77 -8.87
CA TRP A 84 -18.94 -13.55 -8.24
C TRP A 84 -18.14 -14.38 -9.24
N ALA A 85 -18.49 -14.34 -10.52
CA ALA A 85 -17.65 -14.89 -11.57
C ALA A 85 -16.29 -14.15 -11.54
N CYS A 86 -15.29 -14.81 -10.95
CA CYS A 86 -13.89 -14.42 -11.12
C CYS A 86 -13.56 -14.61 -12.59
N ASP A 87 -13.71 -13.54 -13.37
CA ASP A 87 -13.47 -13.57 -14.81
C ASP A 87 -12.00 -13.91 -15.07
N GLU A 88 -11.77 -15.13 -15.55
CA GLU A 88 -10.45 -15.63 -15.93
C GLU A 88 -9.79 -14.70 -16.95
N ASN A 89 -10.59 -14.03 -17.80
CA ASN A 89 -10.10 -13.02 -18.74
C ASN A 89 -9.54 -11.80 -17.98
N VAL A 90 -10.25 -11.30 -16.97
CA VAL A 90 -9.75 -10.21 -16.11
C VAL A 90 -8.46 -10.63 -15.41
N HIS A 91 -8.34 -11.89 -14.96
CA HIS A 91 -7.09 -12.38 -14.37
C HIS A 91 -5.96 -12.46 -15.41
N GLY A 92 -6.24 -12.98 -16.61
CA GLY A 92 -5.33 -13.06 -17.74
C GLY A 92 -4.79 -11.69 -18.14
N SER A 93 -5.68 -10.71 -18.34
CA SER A 93 -5.29 -9.33 -18.69
C SER A 93 -4.41 -8.67 -17.63
N LYS A 94 -4.65 -8.93 -16.33
CA LYS A 94 -3.78 -8.42 -15.25
C LYS A 94 -2.37 -9.01 -15.30
N ARG A 95 -2.25 -10.28 -15.69
CA ARG A 95 -0.95 -10.95 -15.84
C ARG A 95 -0.20 -10.48 -17.06
N GLU A 96 -0.87 -10.42 -18.20
CA GLU A 96 -0.31 -9.89 -19.44
C GLU A 96 0.18 -8.44 -19.23
N ALA A 97 -0.61 -7.60 -18.55
CA ALA A 97 -0.19 -6.24 -18.19
C ALA A 97 1.08 -6.23 -17.32
N PHE A 98 1.23 -7.19 -16.40
CA PHE A 98 2.46 -7.31 -15.62
C PHE A 98 3.65 -7.77 -16.45
N ASP A 99 3.47 -8.82 -17.26
CA ASP A 99 4.53 -9.46 -18.03
C ASP A 99 5.07 -8.53 -19.12
N THR A 100 4.22 -7.69 -19.71
CA THR A 100 4.58 -6.69 -20.74
C THR A 100 5.08 -5.36 -20.15
N LYS A 101 5.16 -5.21 -18.82
CA LYS A 101 5.48 -3.92 -18.16
C LYS A 101 6.77 -3.28 -18.67
N ALA A 102 7.84 -4.07 -18.82
CA ALA A 102 9.14 -3.54 -19.23
C ALA A 102 9.11 -3.04 -20.69
N GLN A 103 8.50 -3.81 -21.59
CA GLN A 103 8.31 -3.42 -22.99
C GLN A 103 7.46 -2.15 -23.09
N ARG A 104 6.32 -2.09 -22.39
CA ARG A 104 5.44 -0.90 -22.38
C ARG A 104 6.15 0.34 -21.84
N ALA A 105 7.03 0.18 -20.84
CA ALA A 105 7.84 1.29 -20.33
C ALA A 105 8.82 1.83 -21.38
N ALA A 106 9.45 0.95 -22.16
CA ALA A 106 10.32 1.34 -23.27
C ALA A 106 9.53 2.03 -24.40
N GLU A 107 8.37 1.50 -24.77
CA GLU A 107 7.47 2.10 -25.76
C GLU A 107 7.00 3.50 -25.34
N LEU A 108 6.59 3.67 -24.07
CA LEU A 108 6.21 4.97 -23.52
C LEU A 108 7.37 5.98 -23.56
N SER A 109 8.60 5.53 -23.29
CA SER A 109 9.78 6.37 -23.39
C SER A 109 10.00 6.84 -24.83
N ASN A 110 9.89 5.93 -25.80
CA ASN A 110 10.03 6.24 -27.22
C ASN A 110 8.97 7.23 -27.69
N ILE A 111 7.69 6.98 -27.40
CA ILE A 111 6.58 7.87 -27.75
C ILE A 111 6.77 9.26 -27.13
N THR A 112 7.23 9.33 -25.88
CA THR A 112 7.53 10.61 -25.23
C THR A 112 8.66 11.35 -25.94
N GLY A 113 9.68 10.63 -26.40
CA GLY A 113 10.75 11.17 -27.25
C GLY A 113 10.20 11.74 -28.56
N THR A 114 9.37 10.98 -29.28
CA THR A 114 8.71 11.42 -30.52
C THR A 114 7.88 12.68 -30.31
N ILE A 115 7.04 12.73 -29.26
CA ILE A 115 6.23 13.93 -28.95
C ILE A 115 7.12 15.15 -28.72
N ASN A 116 8.25 15.00 -28.04
CA ASN A 116 9.15 16.12 -27.79
C ASN A 116 9.82 16.62 -29.07
N VAL A 117 10.15 15.73 -30.02
CA VAL A 117 10.68 16.10 -31.34
C VAL A 117 9.61 16.83 -32.16
N LEU A 118 8.41 16.28 -32.26
CA LEU A 118 7.31 16.89 -33.02
C LEU A 118 6.91 18.27 -32.47
N LYS A 119 7.03 18.48 -31.16
CA LYS A 119 6.77 19.78 -30.52
C LYS A 119 7.73 20.89 -30.93
N CYS A 120 8.89 20.57 -31.49
CA CYS A 120 9.79 21.58 -32.04
C CYS A 120 9.15 22.32 -33.22
N ASP A 121 8.32 21.63 -34.01
CA ASP A 121 7.57 22.17 -35.16
C ASP A 121 6.06 21.92 -35.01
N ALA A 122 5.51 22.35 -33.88
CA ALA A 122 4.14 22.03 -33.48
C ALA A 122 3.05 22.53 -34.46
N SER A 123 3.35 23.54 -35.29
CA SER A 123 2.40 24.10 -36.27
C SER A 123 2.09 23.17 -37.43
N THR A 124 3.01 22.25 -37.79
CA THR A 124 2.83 21.30 -38.90
C THR A 124 2.47 19.89 -38.44
N HIS A 125 2.67 19.58 -37.16
CA HIS A 125 2.52 18.24 -36.60
C HIS A 125 1.48 18.16 -35.47
N ALA A 126 0.51 19.07 -35.44
CA ALA A 126 -0.51 19.09 -34.40
C ALA A 126 -1.28 17.75 -34.29
N ASP A 127 -1.73 17.21 -35.44
CA ASP A 127 -2.45 15.94 -35.50
C ASP A 127 -1.58 14.75 -35.06
N ASP A 128 -0.30 14.74 -35.46
CA ASP A 128 0.66 13.69 -35.07
C ASP A 128 0.94 13.72 -33.55
N ILE A 129 1.03 14.92 -32.96
CA ILE A 129 1.20 15.10 -31.52
C ILE A 129 -0.03 14.55 -30.77
N ASP A 130 -1.24 14.84 -31.25
CA ASP A 130 -2.47 14.38 -30.62
C ASP A 130 -2.64 12.86 -30.75
N ALA A 131 -2.33 12.29 -31.92
CA ALA A 131 -2.32 10.85 -32.14
C ALA A 131 -1.31 10.13 -31.21
N ALA A 132 -0.08 10.64 -31.12
CA ALA A 132 0.95 10.10 -30.23
C ALA A 132 0.55 10.24 -28.74
N ALA A 133 -0.11 11.34 -28.36
CA ALA A 133 -0.62 11.55 -27.02
C ALA A 133 -1.77 10.59 -26.68
N ALA A 134 -2.66 10.30 -27.62
CA ALA A 134 -3.71 9.31 -27.48
C ALA A 134 -3.13 7.90 -27.27
N LEU A 135 -2.17 7.49 -28.10
CA LEU A 135 -1.49 6.20 -27.95
C LEU A 135 -0.77 6.08 -26.60
N ARG A 136 -0.10 7.15 -26.16
CA ARG A 136 0.53 7.20 -24.83
C ARG A 136 -0.48 6.98 -23.70
N ASN A 137 -1.66 7.60 -23.81
CA ASN A 137 -2.72 7.44 -22.82
C ASN A 137 -3.29 6.02 -22.81
N GLU A 138 -3.44 5.40 -23.98
CA GLU A 138 -3.89 4.02 -24.12
C GLU A 138 -2.90 3.03 -23.47
N ILE A 139 -1.61 3.11 -23.81
CA ILE A 139 -0.58 2.23 -23.23
C ILE A 139 -0.47 2.43 -21.71
N SER A 140 -0.57 3.68 -21.24
CA SER A 140 -0.56 3.99 -19.80
C SER A 140 -1.82 3.49 -19.08
N SER A 141 -2.97 3.39 -19.75
CA SER A 141 -4.20 2.87 -19.16
C SER A 141 -4.05 1.41 -18.69
N LYS A 142 -3.22 0.60 -19.38
CA LYS A 142 -2.92 -0.78 -19.00
C LYS A 142 -2.17 -0.89 -17.66
N ASP A 143 -1.50 0.17 -17.20
CA ASP A 143 -0.90 0.19 -15.84
C ASP A 143 -1.98 0.15 -14.74
N LYS A 144 -3.20 0.60 -15.03
CA LYS A 144 -4.34 0.50 -14.09
C LYS A 144 -4.78 -0.95 -13.88
N LEU A 145 -4.48 -1.85 -14.83
CA LEU A 145 -4.75 -3.28 -14.69
C LEU A 145 -3.72 -3.96 -13.80
N MET A 146 -2.51 -3.41 -13.68
CA MET A 146 -1.45 -4.02 -12.89
C MET A 146 -1.82 -4.09 -11.41
N PHE A 147 -1.59 -5.25 -10.82
CA PHE A 147 -1.87 -5.48 -9.41
C PHE A 147 -0.76 -4.92 -8.52
N ARG A 148 -1.11 -4.03 -7.60
CA ARG A 148 -0.16 -3.35 -6.70
C ARG A 148 -0.35 -3.83 -5.26
N ARG A 149 0.74 -4.29 -4.63
CA ARG A 149 0.78 -4.59 -3.19
C ARG A 149 1.59 -3.53 -2.47
N MET A 150 1.12 -3.09 -1.30
CA MET A 150 1.89 -2.23 -0.41
C MET A 150 2.69 -3.13 0.54
N ARG A 151 4.03 -3.08 0.48
CA ARG A 151 4.87 -3.79 1.46
C ARG A 151 5.42 -2.81 2.48
N LYS A 152 5.46 -3.24 3.74
CA LYS A 152 5.96 -2.44 4.85
C LYS A 152 7.31 -2.97 5.30
N TYR A 153 8.33 -2.14 5.18
CA TYR A 153 9.72 -2.46 5.48
C TYR A 153 10.19 -1.68 6.70
N ARG A 154 10.92 -2.37 7.57
CA ARG A 154 11.36 -1.83 8.86
C ARG A 154 12.52 -0.87 8.65
N LEU A 155 12.42 0.33 9.23
CA LEU A 155 13.50 1.32 9.26
C LEU A 155 14.13 1.41 10.64
N TYR A 156 15.42 1.72 10.67
CA TYR A 156 16.21 1.90 11.88
C TYR A 156 16.92 3.27 11.91
N PRO A 157 16.15 4.38 11.88
CA PRO A 157 16.75 5.72 11.88
C PRO A 157 17.48 6.01 13.19
N THR A 158 18.57 6.78 13.10
CA THR A 158 19.30 7.34 14.25
C THR A 158 18.44 8.33 15.05
N ALA A 159 18.89 8.74 16.25
CA ALA A 159 18.14 9.71 17.07
C ALA A 159 17.87 11.02 16.32
N GLU A 160 18.88 11.56 15.64
CA GLU A 160 18.75 12.79 14.83
C GLU A 160 17.81 12.59 13.63
N GLN A 161 17.94 11.49 12.90
CA GLN A 161 17.02 11.16 11.82
C GLN A 161 15.57 11.04 12.31
N ARG A 162 15.35 10.43 13.49
CA ARG A 162 14.01 10.35 14.11
C ARG A 162 13.44 11.73 14.41
N LYS A 163 14.24 12.62 14.98
CA LYS A 163 13.82 14.00 15.29
C LYS A 163 13.43 14.74 14.02
N GLN A 164 14.25 14.66 12.97
CA GLN A 164 13.97 15.27 11.67
C GLN A 164 12.72 14.69 10.99
N LEU A 165 12.55 13.36 10.98
CA LEU A 165 11.35 12.73 10.44
C LEU A 165 10.08 13.17 11.18
N LEU A 166 10.13 13.29 12.50
CA LEU A 166 9.01 13.79 13.31
C LEU A 166 8.66 15.25 12.98
N GLN A 167 9.68 16.10 12.80
CA GLN A 167 9.50 17.48 12.34
C GLN A 167 8.82 17.50 10.97
N PHE A 168 9.31 16.72 10.00
CA PHE A 168 8.73 16.64 8.66
C PHE A 168 7.27 16.16 8.69
N MET A 169 6.95 15.13 9.47
CA MET A 169 5.57 14.65 9.67
C MET A 169 4.67 15.73 10.28
N GLY A 170 5.18 16.48 11.25
CA GLY A 170 4.50 17.62 11.87
C GLY A 170 4.17 18.71 10.86
N THR A 171 5.15 19.11 10.06
CA THR A 171 4.99 20.13 9.01
C THR A 171 4.04 19.67 7.92
N CYS A 172 4.12 18.42 7.44
CA CYS A 172 3.20 17.89 6.43
C CYS A 172 1.75 17.92 6.92
N ARG A 173 1.51 17.56 8.19
CA ARG A 173 0.17 17.68 8.80
C ARG A 173 -0.30 19.12 8.86
N TYR A 174 0.58 20.04 9.26
CA TYR A 174 0.27 21.47 9.29
C TYR A 174 -0.09 21.99 7.90
N THR A 175 0.70 21.68 6.86
CA THR A 175 0.41 22.03 5.46
C THR A 175 -0.93 21.45 4.99
N TYR A 176 -1.24 20.19 5.32
CA TYR A 176 -2.53 19.59 5.02
C TYR A 176 -3.68 20.37 5.66
N ASN A 177 -3.54 20.74 6.94
CA ASN A 177 -4.58 21.48 7.65
C ASN A 177 -4.75 22.91 7.12
N LEU A 178 -3.67 23.59 6.69
CA LEU A 178 -3.79 24.86 5.99
C LEU A 178 -4.64 24.73 4.73
N ALA A 179 -4.45 23.66 3.95
CA ALA A 179 -5.25 23.40 2.77
C ALA A 179 -6.73 23.16 3.11
N VAL A 180 -7.02 22.44 4.19
CA VAL A 180 -8.40 22.24 4.67
C VAL A 180 -9.03 23.58 5.10
N ALA A 181 -8.31 24.42 5.83
CA ALA A 181 -8.81 25.74 6.24
C ALA A 181 -9.08 26.63 5.02
N HIS A 182 -8.15 26.67 4.08
CA HIS A 182 -8.29 27.42 2.83
C HIS A 182 -9.51 26.94 2.03
N PHE A 183 -9.67 25.64 1.86
CA PHE A 183 -10.81 25.06 1.15
C PHE A 183 -12.14 25.36 1.81
N ARG A 184 -12.21 25.40 3.14
CA ARG A 184 -13.44 25.80 3.85
C ARG A 184 -13.80 27.26 3.61
N ALA A 185 -12.81 28.12 3.39
CA ALA A 185 -13.03 29.55 3.13
C ALA A 185 -13.32 29.85 1.65
N THR A 186 -12.70 29.13 0.71
CA THR A 186 -12.72 29.50 -0.73
C THR A 186 -13.25 28.42 -1.67
N ASN A 187 -13.48 27.20 -1.17
CA ASN A 187 -13.79 26.01 -1.96
C ASN A 187 -12.70 25.60 -2.98
N VAL A 188 -11.50 26.17 -2.89
CA VAL A 188 -10.36 25.83 -3.76
C VAL A 188 -9.63 24.59 -3.26
N SER A 189 -9.52 23.56 -4.10
CA SER A 189 -8.93 22.27 -3.72
C SER A 189 -7.69 21.86 -4.52
N LYS A 190 -7.34 22.60 -5.58
CA LYS A 190 -6.25 22.24 -6.52
C LYS A 190 -4.88 22.39 -5.85
N ALA A 191 -4.10 21.31 -5.76
CA ALA A 191 -2.83 21.32 -5.04
C ALA A 191 -1.79 22.27 -5.66
N THR A 192 -1.81 22.45 -6.99
CA THR A 192 -0.88 23.37 -7.68
C THR A 192 -1.08 24.82 -7.26
N THR A 193 -2.33 25.26 -7.11
CA THR A 193 -2.67 26.60 -6.65
C THR A 193 -2.23 26.80 -5.20
N LEU A 194 -2.56 25.83 -4.34
CA LEU A 194 -2.20 25.87 -2.93
C LEU A 194 -0.68 25.76 -2.69
N ARG A 195 0.07 25.12 -3.60
CA ARG A 195 1.53 25.03 -3.54
C ARG A 195 2.19 26.40 -3.62
N ASP A 196 1.72 27.25 -4.53
CA ASP A 196 2.33 28.56 -4.76
C ASP A 196 2.09 29.50 -3.56
N LEU A 197 0.98 29.28 -2.84
CA LEU A 197 0.63 30.00 -1.60
C LEU A 197 1.36 29.46 -0.37
N TYR A 198 1.35 28.14 -0.15
CA TYR A 198 1.71 27.54 1.14
C TYR A 198 3.01 26.71 1.14
N VAL A 199 3.61 26.47 -0.04
CA VAL A 199 4.77 25.59 -0.16
C VAL A 199 5.99 26.32 -0.71
N THR A 200 5.82 27.11 -1.76
CA THR A 200 6.90 27.90 -2.34
C THR A 200 7.22 29.07 -1.43
N GLU A 201 8.47 29.21 -0.97
CA GLU A 201 8.88 30.29 -0.05
C GLU A 201 8.97 31.65 -0.75
N LEU A 202 9.64 31.69 -1.91
CA LEU A 202 9.78 32.87 -2.77
C LEU A 202 8.89 32.69 -4.01
N SER A 203 7.68 33.26 -3.98
CA SER A 203 6.77 33.30 -5.12
C SER A 203 6.93 34.65 -5.83
N LYS A 204 7.00 34.64 -7.16
CA LYS A 204 6.95 35.86 -7.98
C LYS A 204 5.54 36.48 -8.05
N LYS A 205 4.52 35.73 -7.63
CA LYS A 205 3.12 36.18 -7.62
C LYS A 205 2.75 36.73 -6.26
N GLU A 206 1.99 37.81 -6.26
CA GLU A 206 1.33 38.34 -5.06
C GLU A 206 0.47 37.26 -4.41
N ARG A 207 0.59 37.12 -3.08
CA ARG A 207 -0.13 36.10 -2.32
C ARG A 207 -1.28 36.73 -1.59
N VAL A 208 -2.49 36.38 -2.03
CA VAL A 208 -3.72 36.73 -1.33
C VAL A 208 -4.13 35.54 -0.47
N TYR A 209 -4.28 35.76 0.83
CA TYR A 209 -4.75 34.75 1.76
C TYR A 209 -6.19 35.06 2.20
N PRO A 210 -7.03 34.04 2.44
CA PRO A 210 -8.34 34.23 3.05
C PRO A 210 -8.22 34.83 4.46
N GLU A 211 -9.28 35.51 4.90
CA GLU A 211 -9.36 36.10 6.23
C GLU A 211 -9.08 35.05 7.33
N GLY A 212 -8.25 35.43 8.32
CA GLY A 212 -7.84 34.54 9.42
C GLY A 212 -6.81 33.46 9.05
N ILE A 213 -6.35 33.41 7.79
CA ILE A 213 -5.29 32.49 7.34
C ILE A 213 -4.09 33.29 6.88
N GLY A 214 -2.92 33.02 7.47
CA GLY A 214 -1.67 33.70 7.14
C GLY A 214 -0.71 32.87 6.27
N PRO A 215 0.45 33.45 5.91
CA PRO A 215 1.55 32.71 5.32
C PRO A 215 2.04 31.60 6.27
N PRO A 216 2.62 30.50 5.73
CA PRO A 216 3.28 29.51 6.56
C PRO A 216 4.43 30.15 7.36
N PRO A 217 4.61 29.77 8.64
CA PRO A 217 5.73 30.23 9.44
C PRO A 217 7.07 29.74 8.88
N LYS A 218 8.16 30.48 9.16
CA LYS A 218 9.50 30.21 8.59
C LYS A 218 10.00 28.77 8.79
N TRP A 219 9.77 28.19 9.97
CA TRP A 219 10.18 26.81 10.28
C TRP A 219 9.53 25.75 9.35
N ALA A 220 8.41 26.07 8.69
CA ALA A 220 7.79 25.14 7.75
C ALA A 220 8.67 24.90 6.52
N TYR A 221 9.52 25.86 6.13
CA TYR A 221 10.39 25.76 4.96
C TYR A 221 11.64 24.89 5.20
N ASP A 222 11.98 24.59 6.45
CA ASP A 222 13.01 23.61 6.79
C ASP A 222 12.68 22.22 6.22
N THR A 223 11.39 21.90 6.19
CA THR A 223 10.86 20.66 5.60
C THR A 223 10.91 20.74 4.07
N PRO A 224 11.48 19.73 3.39
CA PRO A 224 11.56 19.67 1.93
C PRO A 224 10.24 20.01 1.21
N LYS A 225 10.38 20.75 0.10
CA LYS A 225 9.25 21.25 -0.71
C LYS A 225 8.34 20.12 -1.20
N ASN A 226 8.94 19.02 -1.68
CA ASN A 226 8.24 17.83 -2.16
C ASN A 226 7.35 17.22 -1.08
N PHE A 227 7.82 17.06 0.16
CA PHE A 227 7.01 16.50 1.25
C PHE A 227 5.76 17.34 1.53
N ARG A 228 5.93 18.66 1.61
CA ARG A 228 4.82 19.60 1.82
C ARG A 228 3.86 19.61 0.64
N TYR A 229 4.37 19.56 -0.58
CA TYR A 229 3.54 19.46 -1.78
C TYR A 229 2.76 18.15 -1.86
N ASN A 230 3.37 17.03 -1.47
CA ASN A 230 2.70 15.73 -1.45
C ASN A 230 1.57 15.69 -0.41
N ALA A 231 1.71 16.41 0.70
CA ALA A 231 0.61 16.63 1.64
C ALA A 231 -0.58 17.37 1.00
N LEU A 232 -0.32 18.38 0.14
CA LEU A 232 -1.35 19.06 -0.63
C LEU A 232 -1.98 18.16 -1.70
N ARG A 233 -1.19 17.34 -2.41
CA ARG A 233 -1.72 16.35 -3.38
C ARG A 233 -2.66 15.37 -2.68
N LYS A 234 -2.30 14.91 -1.48
CA LYS A 234 -3.16 14.03 -0.67
C LYS A 234 -4.46 14.72 -0.26
N PHE A 235 -4.42 16.01 0.08
CA PHE A 235 -5.61 16.80 0.34
C PHE A 235 -6.52 16.89 -0.90
N GLU A 236 -5.97 17.24 -2.06
CA GLU A 236 -6.72 17.33 -3.32
C GLU A 236 -7.38 15.99 -3.67
N THR A 237 -6.65 14.88 -3.57
CA THR A 237 -7.19 13.53 -3.82
C THR A 237 -8.34 13.20 -2.88
N ASN A 238 -8.25 13.56 -1.60
CA ASN A 238 -9.33 13.33 -0.64
C ASN A 238 -10.59 14.13 -1.00
N VAL A 239 -10.44 15.39 -1.44
CA VAL A 239 -11.55 16.23 -1.89
C VAL A 239 -12.20 15.65 -3.16
N LYS A 240 -11.39 15.29 -4.16
CA LYS A 240 -11.89 14.67 -5.41
C LYS A 240 -12.64 13.37 -5.16
N SER A 241 -12.12 12.53 -4.27
CA SER A 241 -12.78 11.28 -3.86
C SER A 241 -14.13 11.56 -3.20
N ALA A 242 -14.22 12.57 -2.33
CA ALA A 242 -15.47 12.93 -1.68
C ALA A 242 -16.52 13.46 -2.68
N PHE A 243 -16.11 14.29 -3.64
CA PHE A 243 -17.00 14.73 -4.73
C PHE A 243 -17.47 13.58 -5.61
N SER A 244 -16.57 12.66 -6.00
CA SER A 244 -16.90 11.47 -6.78
C SER A 244 -17.91 10.57 -6.06
N ASN A 245 -17.67 10.28 -4.78
CA ASN A 245 -18.61 9.50 -3.97
C ASN A 245 -19.98 10.16 -3.82
N LYS A 246 -20.01 11.48 -3.69
CA LYS A 246 -21.27 12.23 -3.64
C LYS A 246 -22.02 12.16 -4.98
N ALA A 247 -21.31 12.35 -6.10
CA ALA A 247 -21.88 12.26 -7.44
C ALA A 247 -22.44 10.86 -7.75
N ASN A 248 -21.78 9.81 -7.26
CA ASN A 248 -22.22 8.42 -7.43
C ASN A 248 -23.31 7.99 -6.44
N GLY A 249 -23.81 8.88 -5.57
CA GLY A 249 -24.84 8.56 -4.59
C GLY A 249 -24.37 7.69 -3.41
N ASN A 250 -23.06 7.43 -3.28
CA ASN A 250 -22.50 6.66 -2.16
C ASN A 250 -22.60 7.42 -0.82
N ILE A 251 -22.65 8.76 -0.88
CA ILE A 251 -22.79 9.64 0.28
C ILE A 251 -23.68 10.85 -0.06
N SER A 252 -24.44 11.37 0.91
CA SER A 252 -25.27 12.57 0.73
C SER A 252 -24.50 13.87 0.96
N ASN A 253 -23.56 13.86 1.91
CA ASN A 253 -22.74 15.01 2.26
C ASN A 253 -21.33 14.57 2.68
N PHE A 254 -20.40 15.52 2.73
CA PHE A 254 -19.06 15.30 3.27
C PHE A 254 -18.50 16.56 3.90
N ASN A 255 -17.60 16.38 4.86
CA ASN A 255 -16.81 17.45 5.44
C ASN A 255 -15.36 16.98 5.59
N ILE A 256 -14.44 17.65 4.90
CA ILE A 256 -13.01 17.34 5.02
C ILE A 256 -12.52 17.81 6.39
N GLN A 257 -12.09 16.84 7.20
CA GLN A 257 -11.64 17.09 8.58
C GLN A 257 -10.17 17.49 8.64
N PHE A 258 -9.84 18.33 9.61
CA PHE A 258 -8.45 18.56 10.00
C PHE A 258 -7.81 17.27 10.52
N LYS A 259 -6.52 17.13 10.26
CA LYS A 259 -5.69 16.05 10.79
C LYS A 259 -5.11 16.45 12.14
N SER A 260 -5.26 15.58 13.12
CA SER A 260 -4.82 15.79 14.49
C SER A 260 -3.75 14.77 14.88
N ARG A 261 -2.93 15.10 15.89
CA ARG A 261 -1.95 14.15 16.45
C ARG A 261 -2.61 13.02 17.24
N LYS A 262 -3.75 13.27 17.89
CA LYS A 262 -4.37 12.30 18.81
C LYS A 262 -5.28 11.31 18.07
N LYS A 263 -6.08 11.78 17.11
CA LYS A 263 -7.14 10.98 16.45
C LYS A 263 -6.62 10.13 15.28
N ASP A 264 -5.68 10.64 14.48
CA ASP A 264 -5.29 10.01 13.20
C ASP A 264 -4.19 8.94 13.34
N GLY A 265 -3.94 8.43 14.55
CA GLY A 265 -2.66 7.83 14.90
C GLY A 265 -1.59 8.93 14.95
N ARG A 266 -0.61 8.79 15.85
CA ARG A 266 0.27 9.90 16.27
C ARG A 266 0.97 10.70 15.15
N PHE A 267 1.02 10.18 13.92
CA PHE A 267 1.87 10.69 12.86
C PHE A 267 1.18 10.73 11.49
N PHE A 268 1.29 11.87 10.81
CA PHE A 268 0.91 12.02 9.41
C PHE A 268 2.07 11.51 8.54
N PRO A 269 1.84 10.58 7.60
CA PRO A 269 2.94 9.98 6.84
C PRO A 269 3.62 11.00 5.93
N ILE A 270 4.93 10.83 5.74
CA ILE A 270 5.68 11.58 4.71
C ILE A 270 5.62 10.76 3.42
N CYS A 271 5.30 11.42 2.31
CA CYS A 271 5.33 10.82 0.98
C CYS A 271 6.59 11.28 0.25
N GLU A 272 7.41 10.34 -0.23
CA GLU A 272 8.61 10.61 -1.01
C GLU A 272 8.47 10.05 -2.43
N ASP A 273 8.88 10.83 -3.42
CA ASP A 273 8.78 10.44 -4.83
C ASP A 273 9.83 9.37 -5.18
N ALA A 274 9.55 8.55 -6.20
CA ALA A 274 10.45 7.47 -6.61
C ALA A 274 11.80 7.97 -7.14
N SER A 275 11.84 9.17 -7.73
CA SER A 275 13.06 9.75 -8.31
C SER A 275 14.10 10.15 -7.27
N THR A 276 13.66 10.42 -6.04
CA THR A 276 14.50 10.89 -4.93
C THR A 276 14.77 9.78 -3.93
N ALA A 277 13.83 8.86 -3.72
CA ALA A 277 14.01 7.70 -2.84
C ALA A 277 14.91 6.64 -3.50
N LYS A 278 16.01 6.27 -2.83
CA LYS A 278 16.95 5.26 -3.33
C LYS A 278 17.30 4.25 -2.25
N ILE A 279 17.39 2.98 -2.63
CA ILE A 279 17.92 1.90 -1.79
C ILE A 279 19.31 1.56 -2.31
N THR A 280 20.29 1.58 -1.43
CA THR A 280 21.69 1.24 -1.73
C THR A 280 22.15 0.11 -0.83
N TYR A 281 22.93 -0.82 -1.37
CA TYR A 281 23.62 -1.87 -0.62
C TYR A 281 25.08 -1.43 -0.49
N ARG A 282 25.63 -1.48 0.73
CA ARG A 282 27.04 -1.14 0.99
C ARG A 282 27.80 -2.39 1.34
N ASP A 283 29.01 -2.50 0.81
CA ASP A 283 29.89 -3.63 1.10
C ASP A 283 30.20 -3.68 2.60
N GLY A 284 30.02 -4.86 3.21
CA GLY A 284 30.23 -5.09 4.64
C GLY A 284 29.06 -4.72 5.56
N GLU A 285 27.98 -4.11 5.06
CA GLU A 285 26.79 -3.81 5.87
C GLU A 285 25.72 -4.92 5.76
N SER A 286 25.18 -5.37 6.90
CA SER A 286 24.13 -6.40 6.93
C SER A 286 22.75 -5.93 6.47
N ARG A 287 22.57 -4.62 6.25
CA ARG A 287 21.29 -4.00 5.90
C ARG A 287 21.47 -3.05 4.72
N ALA A 288 20.45 -2.99 3.88
CA ALA A 288 20.37 -1.95 2.88
C ALA A 288 20.13 -0.58 3.52
N MET A 289 20.42 0.48 2.77
CA MET A 289 20.32 1.86 3.20
C MET A 289 19.31 2.60 2.32
N LEU A 290 18.28 3.16 2.94
CA LEU A 290 17.31 4.05 2.30
C LEU A 290 17.81 5.50 2.38
N SER A 291 17.82 6.18 1.25
CA SER A 291 18.02 7.62 1.16
C SER A 291 16.74 8.29 0.64
N ILE A 292 16.37 9.40 1.27
CA ILE A 292 15.25 10.28 0.88
C ILE A 292 15.75 11.73 0.83
N THR A 293 14.89 12.65 0.45
CA THR A 293 15.21 14.07 0.34
C THR A 293 15.71 14.62 1.69
N LYS A 294 16.88 15.25 1.65
CA LYS A 294 17.61 15.78 2.82
C LYS A 294 17.96 14.75 3.92
N MET A 295 17.80 13.45 3.68
CA MET A 295 18.15 12.42 4.67
C MET A 295 18.69 11.16 4.00
N LYS A 296 19.97 10.87 4.22
CA LYS A 296 20.66 9.73 3.62
C LYS A 296 20.90 8.63 4.65
N ASN A 297 21.16 7.42 4.15
CA ASN A 297 21.68 6.30 4.94
C ASN A 297 20.80 5.93 6.15
N ILE A 298 19.49 5.76 5.91
CA ILE A 298 18.57 5.22 6.90
C ILE A 298 18.58 3.68 6.74
N PRO A 299 19.06 2.91 7.73
CA PRO A 299 19.09 1.45 7.58
C PRO A 299 17.67 0.89 7.42
N ILE A 300 17.49 0.02 6.43
CA ILE A 300 16.22 -0.61 6.07
C ILE A 300 16.40 -2.13 5.98
N GLN A 301 15.44 -2.86 6.54
CA GLN A 301 15.34 -4.31 6.35
C GLN A 301 14.34 -4.58 5.24
N CYS A 302 14.86 -4.87 4.04
CA CYS A 302 14.08 -5.15 2.85
C CYS A 302 14.52 -6.43 2.14
N ASP A 303 13.72 -6.84 1.16
CA ASP A 303 14.04 -7.98 0.32
C ASP A 303 15.22 -7.59 -0.62
N PRO A 304 16.16 -8.51 -0.93
CA PRO A 304 17.26 -8.23 -1.84
C PRO A 304 16.76 -7.77 -3.22
N GLY A 305 17.48 -6.83 -3.84
CA GLY A 305 17.12 -6.29 -5.15
C GLY A 305 15.87 -5.38 -5.15
N LEU A 306 15.40 -4.94 -3.98
CA LEU A 306 14.25 -4.04 -3.92
C LEU A 306 14.50 -2.70 -4.63
N GLU A 307 13.72 -2.43 -5.67
CA GLU A 307 13.68 -1.15 -6.36
C GLU A 307 12.46 -0.30 -5.97
N ILE A 308 12.67 1.01 -5.90
CA ILE A 308 11.59 1.98 -5.67
C ILE A 308 11.15 2.53 -7.02
N SER A 309 9.97 2.09 -7.48
CA SER A 309 9.39 2.50 -8.76
C SER A 309 8.24 3.49 -8.64
N ASN A 310 7.74 3.74 -7.43
CA ASN A 310 6.57 4.57 -7.17
C ASN A 310 6.77 5.35 -5.86
N GLU A 311 5.90 6.35 -5.61
CA GLU A 311 5.89 7.11 -4.36
C GLU A 311 5.83 6.18 -3.13
N ILE A 312 6.74 6.38 -2.18
CA ILE A 312 6.79 5.62 -0.93
C ILE A 312 6.24 6.45 0.23
N GLN A 313 5.82 5.79 1.30
CA GLN A 313 5.38 6.47 2.52
C GLN A 313 6.27 6.10 3.70
N ILE A 314 6.78 7.10 4.41
CA ILE A 314 7.44 6.91 5.70
C ILE A 314 6.41 7.06 6.80
N THR A 315 6.31 6.05 7.65
CA THR A 315 5.31 5.96 8.73
C THR A 315 5.98 5.65 10.06
N ASN A 316 5.33 6.07 11.15
CA ASN A 316 5.68 5.65 12.50
C ASN A 316 4.46 5.02 13.17
N THR A 317 4.59 3.79 13.63
CA THR A 317 3.54 3.06 14.35
C THR A 317 4.13 2.59 15.67
N ASN A 318 3.59 3.05 16.80
CA ASN A 318 4.05 2.65 18.14
C ASN A 318 5.57 2.84 18.37
N GLY A 319 6.13 3.95 17.88
CA GLY A 319 7.57 4.26 17.99
C GLY A 319 8.45 3.55 16.95
N LEU A 320 7.83 2.74 16.10
CA LEU A 320 8.50 1.94 15.09
C LEU A 320 8.35 2.61 13.72
N TRP A 321 9.49 2.94 13.10
CA TRP A 321 9.57 3.47 11.75
C TRP A 321 9.47 2.42 10.64
N TYR A 322 8.76 2.77 9.57
CA TYR A 322 8.61 1.93 8.40
C TYR A 322 8.58 2.74 7.11
N ALA A 323 9.12 2.16 6.04
CA ALA A 323 8.86 2.56 4.67
C ALA A 323 7.79 1.64 4.08
N VAL A 324 6.68 2.23 3.64
CA VAL A 324 5.62 1.53 2.91
C VAL A 324 5.89 1.75 1.44
N ILE A 325 6.33 0.68 0.76
CA ILE A 325 6.79 0.70 -0.61
C ILE A 325 5.75 -0.05 -1.47
N PRO A 326 5.03 0.64 -2.37
CA PRO A 326 4.20 -0.01 -3.38
C PRO A 326 5.06 -0.83 -4.35
N GLN A 327 4.63 -2.05 -4.62
CA GLN A 327 5.23 -2.93 -5.61
C GLN A 327 4.15 -3.45 -6.54
N PHE A 328 4.44 -3.44 -7.83
CA PHE A 328 3.68 -4.26 -8.76
C PHE A 328 4.03 -5.72 -8.50
N VAL A 329 3.02 -6.56 -8.40
CA VAL A 329 3.19 -7.98 -8.13
C VAL A 329 2.47 -8.75 -9.23
N ARG A 330 3.19 -9.67 -9.87
CA ARG A 330 2.58 -10.60 -10.81
C ARG A 330 1.48 -11.38 -10.11
N PRO A 331 0.23 -11.37 -10.61
CA PRO A 331 -0.80 -12.25 -10.09
C PRO A 331 -0.31 -13.70 -10.12
N SER A 332 -0.56 -14.45 -9.05
CA SER A 332 -0.26 -15.89 -8.99
C SER A 332 -1.07 -16.64 -10.03
N ASN A 333 -0.63 -17.84 -10.45
CA ASN A 333 -1.44 -18.72 -11.27
C ASN A 333 -2.82 -18.91 -10.64
N TYR A 334 -3.86 -18.53 -11.36
CA TYR A 334 -5.23 -18.83 -11.01
C TYR A 334 -5.51 -20.28 -11.41
N VAL A 335 -6.05 -21.05 -10.48
CA VAL A 335 -6.63 -22.36 -10.76
C VAL A 335 -7.99 -22.35 -10.08
N ASN A 336 -9.06 -22.26 -10.87
CA ASN A 336 -10.40 -22.47 -10.34
C ASN A 336 -10.58 -23.97 -10.08
N CYS A 337 -10.43 -24.39 -8.83
CA CYS A 337 -10.65 -25.78 -8.47
C CYS A 337 -12.14 -26.13 -8.29
N GLY A 338 -13.07 -25.22 -8.60
CA GLY A 338 -14.52 -25.41 -8.44
C GLY A 338 -14.96 -25.52 -6.98
N ARG A 339 -14.14 -25.07 -6.02
CA ARG A 339 -14.40 -25.17 -4.57
C ARG A 339 -14.55 -23.80 -3.97
N THR A 340 -15.57 -23.63 -3.14
CA THR A 340 -15.92 -22.36 -2.50
C THR A 340 -15.83 -22.49 -0.98
N VAL A 341 -15.31 -21.45 -0.34
CA VAL A 341 -15.28 -21.33 1.13
C VAL A 341 -15.84 -19.96 1.49
N ALA A 342 -16.89 -19.92 2.31
CA ALA A 342 -17.38 -18.70 2.93
C ALA A 342 -16.46 -18.32 4.10
N LEU A 343 -15.95 -17.08 4.12
CA LEU A 343 -15.09 -16.57 5.19
C LEU A 343 -15.85 -15.58 6.07
N ASP A 344 -16.02 -15.90 7.35
CA ASP A 344 -16.61 -15.05 8.36
C ASP A 344 -15.54 -14.52 9.34
N PRO A 345 -15.23 -13.21 9.33
CA PRO A 345 -14.39 -12.59 10.35
C PRO A 345 -15.19 -12.45 11.66
N GLY A 346 -15.05 -13.44 12.56
CA GLY A 346 -15.82 -13.51 13.80
C GLY A 346 -15.12 -12.91 15.03
N VAL A 347 -15.90 -12.69 16.09
CA VAL A 347 -15.39 -12.28 17.42
C VAL A 347 -14.82 -13.44 18.25
N LYS A 348 -15.25 -14.69 17.98
CA LYS A 348 -14.81 -15.89 18.71
C LYS A 348 -13.61 -16.59 18.07
N ALA A 349 -13.41 -16.41 16.78
CA ALA A 349 -12.26 -16.86 16.00
C ALA A 349 -11.94 -15.74 15.02
N PHE A 350 -10.66 -15.38 14.88
CA PHE A 350 -10.22 -14.29 13.99
C PHE A 350 -10.80 -14.41 12.58
N MET A 351 -10.89 -15.64 12.07
CA MET A 351 -11.59 -15.95 10.84
C MET A 351 -12.11 -17.39 10.88
N THR A 352 -13.34 -17.60 10.45
CA THR A 352 -13.92 -18.93 10.23
C THR A 352 -14.19 -19.12 8.75
N GLY A 353 -13.65 -20.19 8.16
CA GLY A 353 -13.98 -20.62 6.81
C GLY A 353 -14.92 -21.81 6.87
N VAL A 354 -16.01 -21.80 6.09
CA VAL A 354 -16.90 -22.95 5.91
C VAL A 354 -17.01 -23.28 4.43
N ASP A 355 -16.78 -24.52 4.04
CA ASP A 355 -16.97 -24.98 2.66
C ASP A 355 -18.37 -25.59 2.44
N LEU A 356 -18.70 -25.89 1.18
CA LEU A 356 -19.99 -26.50 0.80
C LEU A 356 -20.19 -27.91 1.37
N ASP A 357 -19.10 -28.59 1.73
CA ASP A 357 -19.14 -29.90 2.40
C ASP A 357 -19.38 -29.77 3.92
N GLY A 358 -19.55 -28.53 4.42
CA GLY A 358 -19.77 -28.25 5.84
C GLY A 358 -18.52 -28.36 6.71
N ASN A 359 -17.32 -28.47 6.11
CA ASN A 359 -16.07 -28.45 6.84
C ASN A 359 -15.76 -27.03 7.32
N ALA A 360 -15.23 -26.91 8.52
CA ALA A 360 -14.89 -25.63 9.12
C ALA A 360 -13.38 -25.52 9.37
N LEU A 361 -12.79 -24.42 8.88
CA LEU A 361 -11.49 -23.92 9.29
C LEU A 361 -11.71 -22.80 10.31
N HIS A 362 -11.08 -22.90 11.48
CA HIS A 362 -11.00 -21.79 12.41
C HIS A 362 -9.57 -21.28 12.54
N VAL A 363 -9.38 -19.99 12.32
CA VAL A 363 -8.11 -19.28 12.52
C VAL A 363 -8.19 -18.48 13.82
N GLY A 364 -7.23 -18.66 14.72
CA GLY A 364 -7.12 -17.85 15.94
C GLY A 364 -8.18 -18.15 17.00
N ARG A 365 -8.79 -19.34 16.98
CA ARG A 365 -9.74 -19.79 18.01
C ARG A 365 -8.93 -20.41 19.17
N GLY A 366 -9.03 -19.84 20.37
CA GLY A 366 -8.34 -20.35 21.58
C GLY A 366 -7.29 -19.42 22.21
N THR A 367 -7.22 -18.15 21.80
CA THR A 367 -6.32 -17.14 22.36
C THR A 367 -6.93 -16.30 23.50
N ARG A 368 -7.80 -16.91 24.31
CA ARG A 368 -8.19 -16.30 25.61
C ARG A 368 -7.24 -16.76 26.70
#